data_AF-A0AAV8FKP5-F1
#
_entry.id   AF-A0AAV8FKP5-F1
#
_cell.length_a   1.000
_cell.length_b   1.000
_cell.length_c   1.000
_cell.angle_alpha   90.00
_cell.angle_beta   90.00
_cell.angle_gamma   90.00
#
_symmetry.space_group_name_H-M   'P 1'
#
loop_
_entity.id
_entity.type
_entity.pdbx_description
1 polymer ?
#
loop_
_entity_poly.entity_id
_entity_poly.type
_entity_poly.pdbx_seq_one_letter_code
_entity_poly.pdbx_strand_id
1 'polypeptide(L)'
;MEVIRQLRGYGKVNSDEDRVLHHDNKQRLLFAAVLVVVLLAVTIGVAITAFSSTENNTYNSYPSQPPPFTSSLSDTMKALCSLTSYPDLCHSTISPINGSDLPNNPVELLKISLYSTMDEIANISSLVSTLNFPLNDKRLGLAIKDCNELLDGAVSWINNSISLLSSKPLTDSTVADLRAWLSAVVTDQETCLDGFDGTSGSVKDKLPVAMAKSTKLTSNNLAIATGILGILQKLNFRMHRRKLLSTREGDFRRQLYLLRDPTRLAPNVTVAKDGSGLVVTISEAVNLAPLRSDDPFVIHVKAGVYHENVIIGREKWNIILIGDDMYKTIVDGRLNFDDGTPTFSTPTFAVDGKRFMARDIGFRNSAGPQNHQAVALRSSSDLSVFYSCSFDGFHNTLYAHSFRQFYCDCDITGTVDFIFGDAAAVFQNCTIRPRQPLPEQVNTITGQGKKDPNESTGFAIQGCIILSYNDNTTVATYLGRSMKNYSTVMVMQSNISSVVDLKGWIGSTFGSVPPDTATFLEFKNTGSGLNVAGRVNWVGYRKASTEDAKKFTVDSFLKGSEWIPETGVPFKASLN
;
A
#
# COMPACT_ATOMS: atom_id res chain seq x y z
N MET A 1 -12.34 51.28 -48.15
CA MET A 1 -13.61 50.84 -48.74
C MET A 1 -14.38 50.11 -47.63
N GLU A 2 -15.17 50.81 -46.81
CA GLU A 2 -16.59 51.13 -47.05
C GLU A 2 -17.42 49.86 -47.39
N VAL A 3 -18.58 49.53 -46.82
CA VAL A 3 -19.62 50.28 -46.08
C VAL A 3 -20.74 49.27 -45.71
N ILE A 4 -21.36 49.38 -44.51
CA ILE A 4 -22.83 49.40 -44.18
C ILE A 4 -23.74 48.29 -44.78
N ARG A 5 -24.87 47.81 -44.23
CA ARG A 5 -25.65 47.81 -42.97
C ARG A 5 -27.03 47.22 -43.38
N GLN A 6 -27.85 46.78 -42.41
CA GLN A 6 -29.32 46.61 -42.47
C GLN A 6 -29.92 45.39 -43.20
N LEU A 7 -31.11 44.85 -42.88
CA LEU A 7 -31.99 44.67 -41.71
C LEU A 7 -33.31 44.06 -42.27
N ARG A 8 -33.90 43.13 -41.53
CA ARG A 8 -35.35 42.76 -41.47
C ARG A 8 -36.05 42.05 -42.65
N GLY A 9 -36.81 41.01 -42.29
CA GLY A 9 -37.97 40.51 -43.05
C GLY A 9 -38.59 39.24 -42.45
N TYR A 10 -39.79 39.37 -41.90
CA TYR A 10 -40.60 38.37 -41.17
C TYR A 10 -41.29 37.34 -42.10
N GLY A 11 -41.46 36.11 -41.60
CA GLY A 11 -42.73 35.37 -41.63
C GLY A 11 -43.14 34.59 -42.89
N LYS A 12 -43.10 33.26 -42.79
CA LYS A 12 -44.19 32.34 -43.17
C LYS A 12 -43.98 30.98 -42.49
N VAL A 13 -44.82 30.68 -41.50
CA VAL A 13 -44.89 29.37 -40.83
C VAL A 13 -45.61 28.40 -41.76
N ASN A 14 -45.03 27.21 -41.93
CA ASN A 14 -45.51 26.16 -42.81
C ASN A 14 -46.61 25.36 -42.09
N SER A 15 -47.77 25.17 -42.71
CA SER A 15 -48.96 24.53 -42.10
C SER A 15 -48.79 23.04 -41.77
N ASP A 16 -47.65 22.45 -42.10
CA ASP A 16 -47.35 21.04 -41.88
C ASP A 16 -46.60 20.77 -40.55
N GLU A 17 -45.96 21.78 -39.94
CA GLU A 17 -45.28 21.63 -38.64
C GLU A 17 -46.24 21.65 -37.44
N ASP A 18 -47.37 22.37 -37.52
CA ASP A 18 -48.40 22.40 -36.46
C ASP A 18 -49.17 21.07 -36.33
N ARG A 19 -49.24 20.26 -37.40
CA ARG A 19 -49.91 18.95 -37.37
C ARG A 19 -49.07 17.88 -36.69
N VAL A 20 -47.73 17.99 -36.75
CA VAL A 20 -46.82 17.05 -36.09
C VAL A 20 -46.71 17.35 -34.59
N LEU A 21 -46.73 18.62 -34.18
CA LEU A 21 -46.69 19.01 -32.76
C LEU A 21 -47.97 18.62 -32.00
N HIS A 22 -49.14 18.66 -32.66
CA HIS A 22 -50.41 18.30 -32.02
C HIS A 22 -50.62 16.79 -31.84
N HIS A 23 -49.98 15.94 -32.64
CA HIS A 23 -50.11 14.49 -32.48
C HIS A 23 -49.31 13.98 -31.27
N ASP A 24 -48.12 14.54 -31.03
CA ASP A 24 -47.21 14.16 -29.95
C ASP A 24 -47.75 14.57 -28.56
N ASN A 25 -48.46 15.71 -28.48
CA ASN A 25 -49.13 16.14 -27.25
C ASN A 25 -50.35 15.28 -26.87
N LYS A 26 -51.09 14.73 -27.84
CA LYS A 26 -52.21 13.80 -27.57
C LYS A 26 -51.73 12.46 -27.03
N GLN A 27 -50.61 11.92 -27.53
CA GLN A 27 -50.02 10.69 -27.00
C GLN A 27 -49.46 10.89 -25.58
N ARG A 28 -48.79 12.01 -25.30
CA ARG A 28 -48.28 12.31 -23.94
C ARG A 28 -49.40 12.51 -22.92
N LEU A 29 -50.51 13.15 -23.31
CA LEU A 29 -51.71 13.28 -22.45
C LEU A 29 -52.39 11.93 -22.19
N LEU A 30 -52.45 11.03 -23.18
CA LEU A 30 -52.96 9.68 -23.01
C LEU A 30 -52.09 8.84 -22.05
N PHE A 31 -50.76 8.90 -22.19
CA PHE A 31 -49.85 8.21 -21.26
C PHE A 31 -49.94 8.75 -19.84
N ALA A 32 -50.01 10.08 -19.67
CA ALA A 32 -50.19 10.68 -18.35
C ALA A 32 -51.53 10.30 -17.71
N ALA A 33 -52.61 10.27 -18.48
CA ALA A 33 -53.93 9.86 -17.99
C ALA A 33 -53.94 8.39 -17.54
N VAL A 34 -53.32 7.49 -18.32
CA VAL A 34 -53.19 6.06 -17.95
C VAL A 34 -52.38 5.89 -16.66
N LEU A 35 -51.28 6.64 -16.50
CA LEU A 35 -50.45 6.59 -15.28
C LEU A 35 -51.21 7.07 -14.04
N VAL A 36 -52.03 8.13 -14.17
CA VAL A 36 -52.86 8.63 -13.07
C VAL A 36 -53.95 7.61 -12.70
N VAL A 37 -54.56 6.95 -13.68
CA VAL A 37 -55.56 5.89 -13.41
C VAL A 37 -54.92 4.67 -12.73
N VAL A 38 -53.71 4.27 -13.14
CA VAL A 38 -52.97 3.17 -12.48
C VAL A 38 -52.59 3.54 -11.05
N LEU A 39 -52.12 4.77 -10.81
CA LEU A 39 -51.81 5.24 -9.46
C LEU A 39 -53.06 5.30 -8.57
N LEU A 40 -54.19 5.78 -9.09
CA LEU A 40 -55.46 5.77 -8.36
C LEU A 40 -55.93 4.35 -8.06
N ALA A 41 -55.84 3.42 -9.00
CA ALA A 41 -56.18 2.01 -8.78
C ALA A 41 -55.29 1.34 -7.70
N VAL A 42 -53.99 1.65 -7.68
CA VAL A 42 -53.07 1.16 -6.64
C VAL A 42 -53.42 1.75 -5.27
N THR A 43 -53.72 3.05 -5.19
CA THR A 43 -54.11 3.67 -3.91
C THR A 43 -55.45 3.15 -3.37
N ILE A 44 -56.43 2.88 -4.25
CA ILE A 44 -57.70 2.27 -3.87
C ILE A 44 -57.50 0.80 -3.46
N GLY A 45 -56.63 0.05 -4.14
CA GLY A 45 -56.27 -1.32 -3.76
C GLY A 45 -55.59 -1.42 -2.40
N VAL A 46 -54.74 -0.45 -2.05
CA VAL A 46 -54.09 -0.37 -0.72
C VAL A 46 -55.08 0.10 0.36
N ALA A 47 -56.01 1.00 0.03
CA ALA A 47 -57.04 1.45 0.97
C ALA A 47 -58.08 0.36 1.28
N ILE A 48 -58.46 -0.47 0.29
CA ILE A 48 -59.41 -1.58 0.47
C ILE A 48 -58.78 -2.73 1.27
N THR A 49 -57.48 -3.00 1.10
CA THR A 49 -56.76 -4.01 1.90
C THR A 49 -56.45 -3.54 3.33
N ALA A 50 -56.39 -2.23 3.58
CA ALA A 50 -56.18 -1.67 4.92
C ALA A 50 -57.46 -1.55 5.77
N PHE A 51 -58.66 -1.61 5.17
CA PHE A 51 -59.94 -1.43 5.89
C PHE A 51 -60.80 -2.69 6.05
N SER A 52 -60.41 -3.84 5.49
CA SER A 52 -61.17 -5.10 5.62
C SER A 52 -60.49 -6.15 6.51
N SER A 53 -60.00 -5.76 7.69
CA SER A 53 -59.57 -6.72 8.70
C SER A 53 -59.97 -6.27 10.11
N THR A 54 -61.27 -6.29 10.38
CA THR A 54 -61.82 -6.39 11.74
C THR A 54 -62.36 -7.81 11.89
N GLU A 55 -61.68 -8.59 12.74
CA GLU A 55 -62.02 -9.84 13.42
C GLU A 55 -62.90 -10.91 12.73
N ASN A 56 -62.34 -12.13 12.60
CA ASN A 56 -62.81 -13.25 13.41
C ASN A 56 -61.85 -14.46 13.41
N ASN A 57 -61.67 -15.01 14.61
CA ASN A 57 -60.91 -16.21 14.94
C ASN A 57 -61.34 -17.43 14.12
N THR A 58 -60.39 -18.14 13.49
CA THR A 58 -60.20 -19.60 13.67
C THR A 58 -58.95 -20.11 12.93
N TYR A 59 -58.23 -21.00 13.60
CA TYR A 59 -57.04 -21.76 13.22
C TYR A 59 -56.77 -21.93 11.70
N ASN A 60 -55.62 -21.42 11.24
CA ASN A 60 -54.85 -22.03 10.17
C ASN A 60 -53.36 -21.67 10.30
N SER A 61 -52.55 -22.70 10.44
CA SER A 61 -51.09 -22.71 10.56
C SER A 61 -50.42 -22.10 9.32
N TYR A 62 -49.79 -20.94 9.47
CA TYR A 62 -48.82 -20.42 8.51
C TYR A 62 -47.54 -21.29 8.54
N PRO A 63 -46.90 -21.57 7.39
CA PRO A 63 -45.58 -22.18 7.40
C PRO A 63 -44.63 -21.23 8.13
N SER A 64 -44.06 -21.72 9.23
CA SER A 64 -43.04 -21.04 10.00
C SER A 64 -41.94 -20.55 9.06
N GLN A 65 -41.61 -19.26 9.15
CA GLN A 65 -40.29 -18.82 8.71
C GLN A 65 -39.26 -19.73 9.37
N PRO A 66 -38.24 -20.24 8.63
CA PRO A 66 -37.17 -20.99 9.27
C PRO A 66 -36.57 -20.10 10.36
N PRO A 67 -36.31 -20.63 11.57
CA PRO A 67 -35.73 -19.85 12.65
C PRO A 67 -34.42 -19.22 12.17
N PRO A 68 -34.07 -17.99 12.63
CA PRO A 68 -32.77 -17.42 12.32
C PRO A 68 -31.70 -18.41 12.76
N PHE A 69 -30.88 -18.87 11.83
CA PHE A 69 -29.75 -19.76 12.11
C PHE A 69 -28.80 -18.98 13.03
N THR A 70 -28.89 -19.18 14.34
CA THR A 70 -27.88 -18.72 15.29
C THR A 70 -26.71 -19.68 15.15
N SER A 71 -25.66 -19.28 14.43
CA SER A 71 -24.47 -20.10 14.24
C SER A 71 -23.87 -20.47 15.60
N SER A 72 -23.53 -21.73 15.82
CA SER A 72 -22.84 -22.11 17.07
C SER A 72 -21.43 -21.52 17.09
N LEU A 73 -20.82 -21.39 18.29
CA LEU A 73 -19.41 -21.00 18.40
C LEU A 73 -18.50 -21.93 17.57
N SER A 74 -18.80 -23.22 17.55
CA SER A 74 -18.07 -24.21 16.75
C SER A 74 -18.15 -23.90 15.25
N ASP A 75 -19.33 -23.53 14.75
CA ASP A 75 -19.52 -23.17 13.33
C ASP A 75 -18.77 -21.88 12.99
N THR A 76 -18.81 -20.89 13.87
CA THR A 76 -18.07 -19.63 13.72
C THR A 76 -16.55 -19.88 13.66
N MET A 77 -16.01 -20.70 14.57
CA MET A 77 -14.59 -21.06 14.58
C MET A 77 -14.19 -21.82 13.31
N LYS A 78 -14.98 -22.81 12.88
CA LYS A 78 -14.72 -23.54 11.63
C LYS A 78 -14.72 -22.61 10.42
N ALA A 79 -15.67 -21.68 10.35
CA ALA A 79 -15.74 -20.71 9.27
C ALA A 79 -14.47 -19.83 9.22
N LEU A 80 -13.99 -19.36 10.37
CA LEU A 80 -12.75 -18.57 10.45
C LEU A 80 -11.52 -19.37 10.07
N CYS A 81 -11.29 -20.51 10.72
CA CYS A 81 -10.07 -21.30 10.52
C CYS A 81 -10.02 -21.97 9.14
N SER A 82 -11.16 -22.15 8.46
CA SER A 82 -11.18 -22.62 7.06
C SER A 82 -10.58 -21.64 6.06
N LEU A 83 -10.47 -20.34 6.41
CA LEU A 83 -9.82 -19.34 5.55
C LEU A 83 -8.29 -19.38 5.63
N THR A 84 -7.73 -20.02 6.66
CA THR A 84 -6.33 -19.81 7.02
C THR A 84 -5.41 -20.89 6.42
N SER A 85 -4.14 -20.52 6.22
CA SER A 85 -3.11 -21.45 5.77
C SER A 85 -2.75 -22.51 6.82
N TYR A 86 -3.05 -22.23 8.10
CA TYR A 86 -2.79 -23.14 9.23
C TYR A 86 -4.05 -23.34 10.10
N PRO A 87 -5.05 -24.10 9.64
CA PRO A 87 -6.34 -24.28 10.34
C PRO A 87 -6.20 -24.90 11.73
N ASP A 88 -5.33 -25.90 11.92
CA ASP A 88 -5.13 -26.56 13.21
C ASP A 88 -4.56 -25.59 14.26
N LEU A 89 -3.59 -24.78 13.85
CA LEU A 89 -3.02 -23.74 14.71
C LEU A 89 -4.09 -22.70 15.05
N CYS A 90 -4.89 -22.25 14.08
CA CYS A 90 -6.01 -21.35 14.29
C CYS A 90 -7.00 -21.91 15.34
N HIS A 91 -7.38 -23.18 15.20
CA HIS A 91 -8.27 -23.83 16.16
C HIS A 91 -7.65 -23.90 17.56
N SER A 92 -6.38 -24.29 17.68
CA SER A 92 -5.70 -24.39 18.97
C SER A 92 -5.53 -23.04 19.68
N THR A 93 -5.34 -21.96 18.91
CA THR A 93 -5.19 -20.60 19.45
C THR A 93 -6.50 -20.01 19.95
N ILE A 94 -7.61 -20.29 19.24
CA ILE A 94 -8.93 -19.70 19.56
C ILE A 94 -9.71 -20.58 20.55
N SER A 95 -9.31 -21.84 20.75
CA SER A 95 -9.96 -22.77 21.69
C SER A 95 -9.89 -22.26 23.13
N PRO A 96 -10.91 -22.53 23.97
CA PRO A 96 -10.99 -21.95 25.30
C PRO A 96 -9.83 -22.47 26.16
N ILE A 97 -9.05 -21.53 26.70
CA ILE A 97 -8.10 -21.84 27.77
C ILE A 97 -8.91 -21.92 29.06
N ASN A 98 -9.13 -23.15 29.53
CA ASN A 98 -9.68 -23.49 30.85
C ASN A 98 -10.91 -22.65 31.32
N GLY A 99 -12.11 -23.04 30.90
CA GLY A 99 -13.36 -22.69 31.59
C GLY A 99 -13.91 -21.28 31.37
N SER A 100 -13.39 -20.52 30.41
CA SER A 100 -13.96 -19.23 29.99
C SER A 100 -14.96 -19.39 28.84
N ASP A 101 -16.12 -18.73 28.94
CA ASP A 101 -17.09 -18.65 27.85
C ASP A 101 -16.53 -17.78 26.73
N LEU A 102 -16.21 -18.40 25.59
CA LEU A 102 -15.73 -17.70 24.40
C LEU A 102 -16.87 -16.89 23.75
N PRO A 103 -16.58 -15.68 23.25
CA PRO A 103 -17.56 -14.89 22.54
C PRO A 103 -17.86 -15.54 21.17
N ASN A 104 -19.13 -15.81 20.89
CA ASN A 104 -19.57 -16.23 19.57
C ASN A 104 -19.64 -15.01 18.60
N ASN A 105 -18.48 -14.42 18.32
CA ASN A 105 -18.34 -13.26 17.46
C ASN A 105 -17.00 -13.32 16.70
N PRO A 106 -17.00 -13.32 15.34
CA PRO A 106 -15.78 -13.39 14.54
C PRO A 106 -14.71 -12.34 14.86
N VAL A 107 -15.13 -11.12 15.20
CA VAL A 107 -14.22 -10.00 15.53
C VAL A 107 -13.53 -10.25 16.87
N GLU A 108 -14.26 -10.76 17.85
CA GLU A 108 -13.69 -11.10 19.16
C GLU A 108 -12.70 -12.28 19.05
N LEU A 109 -13.03 -13.30 18.26
CA LEU A 109 -12.13 -14.43 18.01
C LEU A 109 -10.85 -14.00 17.27
N LEU A 110 -10.95 -13.06 16.33
CA LEU A 110 -9.77 -12.44 15.72
C LEU A 110 -8.91 -11.71 16.75
N LYS A 111 -9.51 -10.94 17.67
CA LYS A 111 -8.76 -10.26 18.74
C LYS A 111 -8.01 -11.25 19.64
N ILE A 112 -8.61 -12.39 19.99
CA ILE A 112 -7.93 -13.45 20.76
C ILE A 112 -6.70 -13.96 20.01
N SER A 113 -6.84 -14.25 18.72
CA SER A 113 -5.74 -14.70 17.88
C SER A 113 -4.63 -13.63 17.76
N LEU A 114 -5.01 -12.35 17.65
CA LEU A 114 -4.06 -11.22 17.66
C LEU A 114 -3.29 -11.12 18.98
N TYR A 115 -3.96 -11.20 20.14
CA TYR A 115 -3.30 -11.22 21.45
C TYR A 115 -2.29 -12.37 21.56
N SER A 116 -2.69 -13.60 21.19
CA SER A 116 -1.77 -14.75 21.21
C SER A 116 -0.56 -14.56 20.29
N THR A 117 -0.72 -13.85 19.17
CA THR A 117 0.37 -13.56 18.24
C THR A 117 1.33 -12.53 18.82
N MET A 118 0.78 -11.49 19.45
CA MET A 118 1.55 -10.46 20.14
C MET A 118 2.42 -11.06 21.25
N ASP A 119 1.85 -11.94 22.07
CA ASP A 119 2.58 -12.62 23.16
C ASP A 119 3.71 -13.50 22.62
N GLU A 120 3.46 -14.24 21.52
CA GLU A 120 4.48 -15.06 20.88
C GLU A 120 5.65 -14.21 20.34
N ILE A 121 5.35 -13.07 19.69
CA ILE A 121 6.37 -12.15 19.18
C ILE A 121 7.15 -11.50 20.33
N ALA A 122 6.47 -11.10 21.41
CA ALA A 122 7.13 -10.53 22.59
C ALA A 122 8.10 -11.54 23.25
N ASN A 123 7.73 -12.82 23.31
CA ASN A 123 8.62 -13.88 23.81
C ASN A 123 9.87 -14.04 22.93
N ILE A 124 9.71 -13.92 21.61
CA ILE A 124 10.84 -13.96 20.67
C ILE A 124 11.74 -12.73 20.84
N SER A 125 11.17 -11.53 20.99
CA SER A 125 11.92 -10.29 21.24
C SER A 125 12.77 -10.42 22.52
N SER A 126 12.19 -10.99 23.58
CA SER A 126 12.93 -11.33 24.81
C SER A 126 14.08 -12.32 24.56
N LEU A 127 13.83 -13.39 23.79
CA LEU A 127 14.87 -14.35 23.42
C LEU A 127 16.02 -13.69 22.65
N VAL A 128 15.72 -12.88 21.63
CA VAL A 128 16.72 -12.18 20.82
C VAL A 128 17.55 -11.22 21.69
N SER A 129 16.92 -10.54 22.65
CA SER A 129 17.58 -9.64 23.59
C SER A 129 18.55 -10.34 24.55
N THR A 130 18.40 -11.65 24.79
CA THR A 130 19.33 -12.44 25.63
C THR A 130 20.54 -13.02 24.88
N LEU A 131 20.60 -12.83 23.56
CA LEU A 131 21.70 -13.36 22.75
C LEU A 131 22.99 -12.59 23.05
N ASN A 132 23.93 -13.26 23.73
CA ASN A 132 25.29 -12.76 23.89
C ASN A 132 26.05 -12.89 22.57
N PHE A 133 26.69 -11.80 22.14
CA PHE A 133 27.53 -11.79 20.95
C PHE A 133 28.95 -11.29 21.28
N PRO A 134 29.98 -11.75 20.54
CA PRO A 134 31.33 -11.21 20.69
C PRO A 134 31.31 -9.72 20.34
N LEU A 135 31.91 -8.87 21.20
CA LEU A 135 32.03 -7.42 20.95
C LEU A 135 32.70 -7.07 19.60
N ASN A 136 33.44 -8.02 19.02
CA ASN A 136 34.15 -7.85 17.76
C ASN A 136 33.28 -8.14 16.52
N ASP A 137 32.09 -8.74 16.66
CA ASP A 137 31.17 -8.97 15.54
C ASP A 137 30.15 -7.83 15.44
N LYS A 138 30.58 -6.74 14.79
CA LYS A 138 29.75 -5.55 14.56
C LYS A 138 28.46 -5.87 13.80
N ARG A 139 28.52 -6.78 12.81
CA ARG A 139 27.35 -7.11 11.97
C ARG A 139 26.30 -7.84 12.79
N LEU A 140 26.70 -8.81 13.60
CA LEU A 140 25.79 -9.53 14.49
C LEU A 140 25.14 -8.60 15.52
N GLY A 141 25.91 -7.70 16.13
CA GLY A 141 25.37 -6.74 17.10
C GLY A 141 24.33 -5.79 16.49
N LEU A 142 24.56 -5.30 15.26
CA LEU A 142 23.59 -4.49 14.52
C LEU A 142 22.36 -5.32 14.10
N ALA A 143 22.54 -6.56 13.63
CA ALA A 143 21.43 -7.42 13.25
C ALA A 143 20.48 -7.73 14.42
N ILE A 144 21.02 -7.95 15.63
CA ILE A 144 20.24 -8.13 16.85
C ILE A 144 19.44 -6.86 17.17
N LYS A 145 20.07 -5.69 17.09
CA LYS A 145 19.41 -4.41 17.32
C LYS A 145 18.27 -4.18 16.33
N ASP A 146 18.53 -4.40 15.04
CA ASP A 146 17.56 -4.24 13.96
C ASP A 146 16.38 -5.21 14.17
N CYS A 147 16.66 -6.48 14.50
CA CYS A 147 15.59 -7.45 14.76
C CYS A 147 14.72 -7.03 15.96
N ASN A 148 15.30 -6.58 17.08
CA ASN A 148 14.52 -6.11 18.22
C ASN A 148 13.60 -4.93 17.85
N GLU A 149 14.12 -3.94 17.11
CA GLU A 149 13.33 -2.79 16.66
C GLU A 149 12.15 -3.20 15.75
N LEU A 150 12.38 -4.18 14.87
CA LEU A 150 11.37 -4.75 13.99
C LEU A 150 10.31 -5.54 14.75
N LEU A 151 10.70 -6.38 15.72
CA LEU A 151 9.75 -7.15 16.54
C LEU A 151 8.92 -6.24 17.46
N ASP A 152 9.52 -5.18 18.01
CA ASP A 152 8.79 -4.14 18.75
C ASP A 152 7.83 -3.36 17.82
N GLY A 153 8.20 -3.20 16.55
CA GLY A 153 7.31 -2.78 15.44
C GLY A 153 6.08 -3.66 15.32
N ALA A 154 6.32 -4.94 15.04
CA ALA A 154 5.30 -5.94 14.89
C ALA A 154 4.29 -5.96 16.05
N VAL A 155 4.77 -5.93 17.30
CA VAL A 155 3.91 -5.85 18.50
C VAL A 155 3.03 -4.60 18.48
N SER A 156 3.61 -3.44 18.15
CA SER A 156 2.86 -2.18 18.06
C SER A 156 1.77 -2.22 16.99
N TRP A 157 2.03 -2.83 15.83
CA TRP A 157 1.06 -2.96 14.74
C TRP A 157 -0.09 -3.91 15.09
N ILE A 158 0.19 -5.01 15.80
CA ILE A 158 -0.85 -5.90 16.33
C ILE A 158 -1.71 -5.16 17.36
N ASN A 159 -1.10 -4.41 18.27
CA ASN A 159 -1.84 -3.62 19.26
C ASN A 159 -2.73 -2.55 18.61
N ASN A 160 -2.24 -1.88 17.56
CA ASN A 160 -3.05 -0.94 16.77
C ASN A 160 -4.24 -1.66 16.11
N SER A 161 -4.03 -2.87 15.59
CA SER A 161 -5.10 -3.69 14.99
C SER A 161 -6.20 -4.02 16.01
N ILE A 162 -5.81 -4.41 17.23
CA ILE A 162 -6.75 -4.69 18.33
C ILE A 162 -7.52 -3.43 18.75
N SER A 163 -6.83 -2.30 18.87
CA SER A 163 -7.43 -1.00 19.20
C SER A 163 -8.44 -0.55 18.13
N LEU A 164 -8.10 -0.73 16.84
CA LEU A 164 -8.98 -0.43 15.73
C LEU A 164 -10.26 -1.27 15.76
N LEU A 165 -10.12 -2.59 15.97
CA LEU A 165 -11.27 -3.50 16.09
C LEU A 165 -12.18 -3.20 17.28
N SER A 166 -11.65 -2.54 18.31
CA SER A 166 -12.41 -2.18 19.52
C SER A 166 -13.06 -0.80 19.43
N SER A 167 -12.51 0.10 18.60
CA SER A 167 -12.92 1.51 18.55
C SER A 167 -13.74 1.88 17.32
N LYS A 168 -13.63 1.15 16.21
CA LYS A 168 -14.30 1.47 14.94
C LYS A 168 -15.14 0.30 14.42
N PRO A 169 -16.26 0.59 13.73
CA PRO A 169 -17.04 -0.45 13.06
C PRO A 169 -16.23 -1.05 11.90
N LEU A 170 -16.40 -2.35 11.68
CA LEU A 170 -15.73 -3.06 10.60
C LEU A 170 -16.34 -2.66 9.24
N THR A 171 -15.51 -2.05 8.40
CA THR A 171 -15.78 -1.58 7.04
C THR A 171 -14.62 -1.97 6.12
N ASP A 172 -14.78 -1.80 4.81
CA ASP A 172 -13.70 -2.07 3.85
C ASP A 172 -12.44 -1.24 4.13
N SER A 173 -12.59 0.02 4.59
CA SER A 173 -11.47 0.90 4.93
C SER A 173 -10.74 0.41 6.20
N THR A 174 -11.47 0.04 7.25
CA THR A 174 -10.84 -0.54 8.46
C THR A 174 -10.17 -1.88 8.17
N VAL A 175 -10.74 -2.71 7.28
CA VAL A 175 -10.10 -3.96 6.86
C VAL A 175 -8.83 -3.68 6.05
N ALA A 176 -8.82 -2.65 5.21
CA ALA A 176 -7.60 -2.24 4.50
C ALA A 176 -6.49 -1.82 5.47
N ASP A 177 -6.81 -1.05 6.53
CA ASP A 177 -5.84 -0.68 7.57
C ASP A 177 -5.33 -1.91 8.34
N LEU A 178 -6.23 -2.83 8.75
CA LEU A 178 -5.83 -4.08 9.41
C LEU A 178 -4.88 -4.89 8.53
N ARG A 179 -5.18 -5.03 7.24
CA ARG A 179 -4.34 -5.77 6.30
C ARG A 179 -2.99 -5.08 6.09
N ALA A 180 -2.95 -3.75 6.02
CA ALA A 180 -1.70 -3.00 5.92
C ALA A 180 -0.80 -3.24 7.14
N TRP A 181 -1.36 -3.16 8.36
CA TRP A 181 -0.62 -3.39 9.59
C TRP A 181 -0.18 -4.85 9.76
N LEU A 182 -1.04 -5.82 9.46
CA LEU A 182 -0.67 -7.24 9.53
C LEU A 182 0.31 -7.66 8.44
N SER A 183 0.28 -7.04 7.25
CA SER A 183 1.33 -7.26 6.24
C SER A 183 2.66 -6.70 6.75
N ALA A 184 2.67 -5.51 7.36
CA ALA A 184 3.89 -4.98 7.96
C ALA A 184 4.46 -5.86 9.09
N VAL A 185 3.62 -6.55 9.88
CA VAL A 185 4.08 -7.57 10.84
C VAL A 185 4.83 -8.71 10.14
N VAL A 186 4.32 -9.20 9.00
CA VAL A 186 5.00 -10.23 8.20
C VAL A 186 6.33 -9.70 7.69
N THR A 187 6.34 -8.48 7.13
CA THR A 187 7.54 -7.81 6.63
C THR A 187 8.58 -7.62 7.75
N ASP A 188 8.18 -7.19 8.94
CA ASP A 188 9.07 -6.95 10.08
C ASP A 188 9.70 -8.27 10.56
N GLN A 189 8.90 -9.33 10.69
CA GLN A 189 9.38 -10.66 11.04
C GLN A 189 10.39 -11.18 10.01
N GLU A 190 10.09 -11.03 8.72
CA GLU A 190 11.01 -11.47 7.66
C GLU A 190 12.29 -10.65 7.60
N THR A 191 12.18 -9.34 7.77
CA THR A 191 13.35 -8.46 7.77
C THR A 191 14.27 -8.75 8.95
N CYS A 192 13.71 -9.10 10.12
CA CYS A 192 14.51 -9.57 11.25
C CYS A 192 15.30 -10.82 10.88
N LEU A 193 14.67 -11.80 10.23
CA LEU A 193 15.33 -13.05 9.81
C LEU A 193 16.43 -12.79 8.77
N ASP A 194 16.12 -12.01 7.74
CA ASP A 194 17.06 -11.64 6.67
C ASP A 194 18.24 -10.80 7.21
N GLY A 195 18.04 -10.05 8.30
CA GLY A 195 19.08 -9.23 8.94
C GLY A 195 20.29 -10.03 9.46
N PHE A 196 20.13 -11.33 9.70
CA PHE A 196 21.23 -12.22 10.12
C PHE A 196 22.05 -12.78 8.96
N ASP A 197 21.75 -12.43 7.72
CA ASP A 197 22.57 -12.82 6.57
C ASP A 197 24.00 -12.26 6.67
N GLY A 198 24.97 -13.15 6.43
CA GLY A 198 26.39 -12.81 6.54
C GLY A 198 26.89 -12.60 7.97
N THR A 199 26.09 -12.88 9.01
CA THR A 199 26.55 -12.91 10.42
C THR A 199 27.23 -14.23 10.76
N SER A 200 28.06 -14.22 11.81
CA SER A 200 28.66 -15.46 12.35
C SER A 200 27.74 -16.13 13.38
N GLY A 201 27.79 -17.46 13.47
CA GLY A 201 27.11 -18.23 14.52
C GLY A 201 25.76 -18.86 14.15
N SER A 202 25.12 -19.48 15.14
CA SER A 202 23.90 -20.31 14.95
C SER A 202 22.56 -19.56 15.03
N VAL A 203 22.59 -18.23 15.19
CA VAL A 203 21.35 -17.43 15.35
C VAL A 203 20.51 -17.50 14.07
N LYS A 204 21.15 -17.39 12.90
CA LYS A 204 20.50 -17.51 11.59
C LYS A 204 19.74 -18.83 11.41
N ASP A 205 20.20 -19.92 12.04
CA ASP A 205 19.55 -21.23 11.94
C ASP A 205 18.45 -21.44 12.99
N LYS A 206 18.67 -20.91 14.21
CA LYS A 206 17.75 -21.11 15.35
C LYS A 206 16.57 -20.14 15.35
N LEU A 207 16.79 -18.90 14.94
CA LEU A 207 15.78 -17.85 14.99
C LEU A 207 14.57 -18.15 14.08
N PRO A 208 14.74 -18.64 12.83
CA PRO A 208 13.59 -19.08 12.02
C PRO A 208 12.74 -20.15 12.70
N VAL A 209 13.36 -21.08 13.43
CA VAL A 209 12.64 -22.13 14.18
C VAL A 209 11.84 -21.54 15.33
N ALA A 210 12.44 -20.61 16.10
CA ALA A 210 11.76 -19.90 17.19
C ALA A 210 10.60 -19.02 16.66
N MET A 211 10.78 -18.38 15.51
CA MET A 211 9.78 -17.51 14.86
C MET A 211 8.72 -18.26 14.05
N ALA A 212 8.84 -19.59 13.91
CA ALA A 212 7.95 -20.37 13.04
C ALA A 212 6.49 -20.28 13.51
N LYS A 213 6.23 -20.31 14.82
CA LYS A 213 4.87 -20.23 15.37
C LYS A 213 4.28 -18.83 15.17
N SER A 214 5.00 -17.78 15.53
CA SER A 214 4.53 -16.40 15.36
C SER A 214 4.24 -16.06 13.90
N THR A 215 5.11 -16.46 12.97
CA THR A 215 4.89 -16.24 11.52
C THR A 215 3.61 -16.90 11.02
N LYS A 216 3.34 -18.15 11.46
CA LYS A 216 2.11 -18.88 11.11
C LYS A 216 0.86 -18.25 11.73
N LEU A 217 0.96 -17.73 12.96
CA LEU A 217 -0.14 -17.00 13.59
C LEU A 217 -0.44 -15.68 12.88
N THR A 218 0.59 -14.91 12.48
CA THR A 218 0.43 -13.70 11.68
C THR A 218 -0.29 -14.01 10.36
N SER A 219 0.14 -15.06 9.64
CA SER A 219 -0.51 -15.55 8.41
C SER A 219 -2.00 -15.86 8.63
N ASN A 220 -2.34 -16.57 9.71
CA ASN A 220 -3.72 -16.87 10.06
C ASN A 220 -4.54 -15.59 10.33
N ASN A 221 -4.00 -14.65 11.11
CA ASN A 221 -4.67 -13.37 11.39
C ASN A 221 -4.94 -12.57 10.12
N LEU A 222 -3.97 -12.54 9.20
CA LEU A 222 -4.08 -11.83 7.95
C LEU A 222 -5.15 -12.46 7.03
N ALA A 223 -5.21 -13.79 6.96
CA ALA A 223 -6.26 -14.52 6.24
C ALA A 223 -7.66 -14.25 6.84
N ILE A 224 -7.79 -14.32 8.17
CA ILE A 224 -9.04 -14.01 8.86
C ILE A 224 -9.45 -12.56 8.60
N ALA A 225 -8.55 -11.59 8.79
CA ALA A 225 -8.83 -10.18 8.56
C ALA A 225 -9.24 -9.90 7.10
N THR A 226 -8.71 -10.65 6.14
CA THR A 226 -9.06 -10.52 4.72
C THR A 226 -10.49 -11.02 4.43
N GLY A 227 -10.93 -12.12 5.05
CA GLY A 227 -12.25 -12.71 4.81
C GLY A 227 -13.35 -12.36 5.81
N ILE A 228 -13.05 -11.60 6.87
CA ILE A 228 -13.93 -11.38 8.02
C ILE A 228 -15.28 -10.75 7.66
N LEU A 229 -15.33 -9.80 6.73
CA LEU A 229 -16.58 -9.18 6.28
C LEU A 229 -17.48 -10.22 5.59
N GLY A 230 -16.89 -11.12 4.80
CA GLY A 230 -17.60 -12.22 4.16
C GLY A 230 -18.16 -13.23 5.17
N ILE A 231 -17.42 -13.51 6.25
CA ILE A 231 -17.88 -14.39 7.35
C ILE A 231 -19.05 -13.76 8.09
N LEU A 232 -18.93 -12.48 8.48
CA LEU A 232 -20.01 -11.77 9.18
C LEU A 232 -21.31 -11.78 8.38
N GLN A 233 -21.21 -11.59 7.07
CA GLN A 233 -22.36 -11.69 6.16
C GLN A 233 -22.92 -13.12 6.09
N LYS A 234 -22.08 -14.14 5.93
CA LYS A 234 -22.51 -15.56 5.83
C LYS A 234 -23.19 -16.05 7.10
N LEU A 235 -22.73 -15.60 8.27
CA LEU A 235 -23.24 -16.03 9.58
C LEU A 235 -24.34 -15.11 10.14
N ASN A 236 -24.87 -14.18 9.33
CA ASN A 236 -25.94 -13.24 9.71
C ASN A 236 -25.63 -12.36 10.94
N PHE A 237 -24.35 -12.06 11.20
CA PHE A 237 -24.01 -11.07 12.23
C PHE A 237 -24.46 -9.68 11.77
N ARG A 238 -25.05 -8.89 12.69
CA ARG A 238 -25.50 -7.52 12.40
C ARG A 238 -24.32 -6.65 12.01
N MET A 239 -24.17 -6.40 10.70
CA MET A 239 -23.27 -5.36 10.21
C MET A 239 -23.97 -4.01 10.37
N HIS A 240 -23.32 -3.04 11.02
CA HIS A 240 -23.78 -1.65 11.00
C HIS A 240 -23.59 -1.07 9.58
N ARG A 241 -24.46 -1.45 8.63
CA ARG A 241 -24.60 -0.76 7.35
C ARG A 241 -25.27 0.58 7.62
N ARG A 242 -24.51 1.60 8.01
CA ARG A 242 -24.95 2.97 7.71
C ARG A 242 -24.87 3.13 6.20
N LYS A 243 -26.03 3.33 5.57
CA LYS A 243 -26.11 3.90 4.22
C LYS A 243 -25.20 5.12 4.20
N LEU A 244 -24.34 5.18 3.20
CA LEU A 244 -23.42 6.29 2.93
C LEU A 244 -24.23 7.57 2.67
N LEU A 245 -24.64 8.26 3.73
CA LEU A 245 -24.81 9.70 3.72
C LEU A 245 -23.45 10.25 4.16
N SER A 246 -22.64 10.69 3.20
CA SER A 246 -21.55 11.60 3.51
C SER A 246 -22.15 12.95 3.88
N THR A 247 -22.76 13.06 5.06
CA THR A 247 -22.89 14.35 5.72
C THR A 247 -21.49 14.72 6.17
N ARG A 248 -20.83 15.49 5.29
CA ARG A 248 -19.77 16.43 5.62
C ARG A 248 -20.23 17.24 6.85
N GLU A 249 -19.83 16.81 8.04
CA GLU A 249 -20.03 17.52 9.30
C GLU A 249 -19.21 16.75 10.36
N GLY A 250 -18.10 17.25 10.89
CA GLY A 250 -17.35 18.44 10.56
C GLY A 250 -15.93 18.21 11.06
N ASP A 251 -14.97 18.57 10.22
CA ASP A 251 -13.86 19.37 10.67
C ASP A 251 -13.41 20.16 9.45
N PHE A 252 -13.01 21.41 9.65
CA PHE A 252 -12.53 22.25 8.57
C PHE A 252 -11.26 21.60 8.00
N ARG A 253 -11.42 20.74 6.97
CA ARG A 253 -10.32 20.36 6.07
C ARG A 253 -9.87 21.65 5.41
N ARG A 254 -8.94 22.34 6.07
CA ARG A 254 -7.98 23.21 5.42
C ARG A 254 -7.37 22.29 4.37
N GLN A 255 -7.86 22.41 3.13
CA GLN A 255 -7.44 21.62 2.00
C GLN A 255 -6.03 22.12 1.67
N LEU A 256 -5.08 21.78 2.54
CA LEU A 256 -3.70 22.16 2.43
C LEU A 256 -3.19 21.39 1.23
N TYR A 257 -2.97 22.09 0.11
CA TYR A 257 -2.26 21.52 -1.01
C TYR A 257 -0.76 21.47 -0.68
N LEU A 258 -0.40 20.70 0.35
CA LEU A 258 0.87 20.76 1.06
C LEU A 258 2.06 20.73 0.10
N LEU A 259 2.04 19.78 -0.82
CA LEU A 259 3.08 19.57 -1.82
C LEU A 259 2.71 20.13 -3.20
N ARG A 260 1.67 20.95 -3.38
CA ARG A 260 1.36 21.55 -4.71
C ARG A 260 2.10 22.86 -4.92
N ASP A 261 2.06 23.73 -3.92
CA ASP A 261 2.70 25.05 -3.95
C ASP A 261 3.50 25.27 -2.64
N PRO A 262 4.78 24.87 -2.62
CA PRO A 262 5.63 24.97 -1.45
C PRO A 262 5.79 26.41 -0.95
N THR A 263 5.66 27.41 -1.85
CA THR A 263 5.78 28.83 -1.50
C THR A 263 4.66 29.32 -0.57
N ARG A 264 3.57 28.54 -0.45
CA ARG A 264 2.44 28.83 0.45
C ARG A 264 2.55 28.13 1.80
N LEU A 265 3.49 27.20 1.99
CA LEU A 265 3.75 26.59 3.28
C LEU A 265 4.88 27.35 3.98
N ALA A 266 4.56 28.03 5.08
CA ALA A 266 5.60 28.56 5.95
C ALA A 266 6.34 27.37 6.60
N PRO A 267 7.67 27.25 6.44
CA PRO A 267 8.41 26.18 7.07
C PRO A 267 8.43 26.36 8.59
N ASN A 268 8.28 25.27 9.34
CA ASN A 268 8.49 25.28 10.79
C ASN A 268 9.99 25.43 11.11
N VAL A 269 10.84 24.79 10.30
CA VAL A 269 12.31 24.84 10.43
C VAL A 269 12.92 24.94 9.03
N THR A 270 13.93 25.80 8.89
CA THR A 270 14.77 25.88 7.70
C THR A 270 16.16 25.36 8.00
N VAL A 271 16.65 24.44 7.18
CA VAL A 271 17.99 23.86 7.22
C VAL A 271 18.83 24.51 6.13
N ALA A 272 19.99 25.06 6.48
CA ALA A 272 20.92 25.63 5.50
C ALA A 272 22.37 25.46 5.92
N LYS A 273 23.19 24.85 5.05
CA LYS A 273 24.63 24.61 5.34
C LYS A 273 25.45 25.90 5.47
N ASP A 274 24.99 26.97 4.85
CA ASP A 274 25.63 28.30 4.88
C ASP A 274 25.31 29.10 6.15
N GLY A 275 24.53 28.54 7.08
CA GLY A 275 24.11 29.20 8.32
C GLY A 275 22.95 30.18 8.16
N SER A 276 22.35 30.28 6.98
CA SER A 276 21.19 31.16 6.73
C SER A 276 19.83 30.57 7.17
N GLY A 277 19.84 29.34 7.72
CA GLY A 277 18.70 28.64 8.29
C GLY A 277 18.75 28.61 9.82
N LEU A 278 17.72 28.05 10.45
CA LEU A 278 17.69 27.86 11.90
C LEU A 278 18.69 26.81 12.37
N VAL A 279 18.89 25.77 11.57
CA VAL A 279 19.81 24.66 11.84
C VAL A 279 20.64 24.33 10.60
N VAL A 280 21.75 23.62 10.77
CA VAL A 280 22.68 23.31 9.66
C VAL A 280 22.58 21.86 9.19
N THR A 281 21.93 20.98 9.96
CA THR A 281 21.68 19.58 9.60
C THR A 281 20.18 19.26 9.56
N ILE A 282 19.80 18.25 8.77
CA ILE A 282 18.42 17.77 8.69
C ILE A 282 18.08 17.02 9.98
N SER A 283 19.03 16.27 10.55
CA SER A 283 18.85 15.57 11.81
C SER A 283 18.45 16.50 12.97
N GLU A 284 19.06 17.69 13.07
CA GLU A 284 18.65 18.71 14.05
C GLU A 284 17.21 19.19 13.83
N ALA A 285 16.81 19.44 12.57
CA ALA A 285 15.44 19.85 12.26
C ALA A 285 14.40 18.78 12.63
N VAL A 286 14.72 17.50 12.39
CA VAL A 286 13.86 16.37 12.76
C VAL A 286 13.72 16.28 14.28
N ASN A 287 14.79 16.54 15.04
CA ASN A 287 14.76 16.53 16.50
C ASN A 287 13.83 17.61 17.07
N LEU A 288 13.72 18.77 16.41
CA LEU A 288 12.80 19.85 16.80
C LEU A 288 11.31 19.51 16.58
N ALA A 289 11.00 18.53 15.72
CA ALA A 289 9.61 18.17 15.44
C ALA A 289 8.93 17.55 16.68
N PRO A 290 7.67 17.89 16.98
CA PRO A 290 6.93 17.28 18.09
C PRO A 290 6.72 15.78 17.87
N LEU A 291 6.65 15.02 18.97
CA LEU A 291 6.32 13.60 18.93
C LEU A 291 4.81 13.41 18.77
N ARG A 292 4.42 12.47 17.91
CA ARG A 292 3.05 12.03 17.63
C ARG A 292 2.07 13.18 17.32
N SER A 293 2.56 14.23 16.67
CA SER A 293 1.74 15.37 16.25
C SER A 293 0.82 14.99 15.09
N ASP A 294 -0.46 15.34 15.19
CA ASP A 294 -1.41 15.26 14.08
C ASP A 294 -1.26 16.45 13.10
N ASP A 295 -0.67 17.55 13.56
CA ASP A 295 -0.32 18.70 12.71
C ASP A 295 0.95 18.44 11.88
N PRO A 296 0.99 18.90 10.62
CA PRO A 296 2.19 18.82 9.79
C PRO A 296 3.37 19.61 10.36
N PHE A 297 4.57 19.04 10.28
CA PHE A 297 5.82 19.73 10.59
C PHE A 297 6.70 19.85 9.34
N VAL A 298 6.79 21.06 8.81
CA VAL A 298 7.46 21.38 7.54
C VAL A 298 8.93 21.73 7.79
N ILE A 299 9.82 20.92 7.22
CA ILE A 299 11.27 21.13 7.19
C ILE A 299 11.65 21.54 5.77
N HIS A 300 12.08 22.79 5.59
CA HIS A 300 12.65 23.26 4.33
C HIS A 300 14.16 23.11 4.35
N VAL A 301 14.73 22.43 3.36
CA VAL A 301 16.16 22.15 3.24
C VAL A 301 16.71 22.86 2.00
N LYS A 302 17.51 23.90 2.22
CA LYS A 302 18.10 24.68 1.13
C LYS A 302 19.04 23.84 0.28
N ALA A 303 19.33 24.31 -0.93
CA ALA A 303 20.29 23.69 -1.83
C ALA A 303 21.65 23.44 -1.15
N GLY A 304 22.18 22.24 -1.35
CA GLY A 304 23.41 21.76 -0.76
C GLY A 304 23.47 20.23 -0.71
N VAL A 305 24.67 19.70 -0.52
CA VAL A 305 24.89 18.26 -0.27
C VAL A 305 25.09 18.04 1.22
N TYR A 306 24.16 17.35 1.87
CA TYR A 306 24.13 17.07 3.30
C TYR A 306 24.67 15.66 3.56
N HIS A 307 25.86 15.57 4.15
CA HIS A 307 26.50 14.29 4.45
C HIS A 307 26.08 13.81 5.85
N GLU A 308 24.94 13.13 5.91
CA GLU A 308 24.37 12.60 7.15
C GLU A 308 23.52 11.36 6.87
N ASN A 309 23.43 10.47 7.87
CA ASN A 309 22.44 9.41 7.90
C ASN A 309 21.27 9.89 8.79
N VAL A 310 20.10 10.09 8.19
CA VAL A 310 18.92 10.66 8.88
C VAL A 310 17.89 9.57 9.16
N ILE A 311 17.32 9.57 10.37
CA ILE A 311 16.24 8.66 10.76
C ILE A 311 15.04 9.48 11.24
N ILE A 312 13.91 9.34 10.54
CA ILE A 312 12.60 9.82 11.01
C ILE A 312 11.95 8.71 11.83
N GLY A 313 12.19 8.70 13.13
CA GLY A 313 11.71 7.64 14.02
C GLY A 313 10.18 7.51 14.05
N ARG A 314 9.70 6.34 14.51
CA ARG A 314 8.26 5.95 14.50
C ARG A 314 7.30 6.94 15.16
N GLU A 315 7.79 7.71 16.14
CA GLU A 315 7.00 8.72 16.84
C GLU A 315 6.97 10.08 16.13
N LYS A 316 7.75 10.30 15.08
CA LYS A 316 7.79 11.57 14.33
C LYS A 316 6.77 11.52 13.17
N TRP A 317 5.52 11.86 13.46
CA TRP A 317 4.42 11.79 12.49
C TRP A 317 4.30 13.06 11.66
N ASN A 318 3.73 12.94 10.45
CA ASN A 318 3.37 14.08 9.58
C ASN A 318 4.53 15.05 9.28
N ILE A 319 5.76 14.53 9.18
CA ILE A 319 6.91 15.32 8.73
C ILE A 319 6.81 15.56 7.23
N ILE A 320 6.99 16.81 6.82
CA ILE A 320 7.05 17.22 5.41
C ILE A 320 8.44 17.78 5.14
N LEU A 321 9.22 17.10 4.31
CA LEU A 321 10.57 17.50 3.91
C LEU A 321 10.54 18.12 2.51
N ILE A 322 10.93 19.38 2.39
CA ILE A 322 10.91 20.11 1.11
C ILE A 322 12.32 20.60 0.81
N GLY A 323 12.89 20.18 -0.32
CA GLY A 323 14.14 20.73 -0.84
C GLY A 323 13.91 21.89 -1.82
N ASP A 324 15.00 22.49 -2.30
CA ASP A 324 14.93 23.55 -3.32
C ASP A 324 14.84 22.96 -4.75
N ASP A 325 15.37 21.75 -4.96
CA ASP A 325 15.39 21.02 -6.23
C ASP A 325 15.97 19.62 -5.98
N MET A 326 15.41 18.58 -6.63
CA MET A 326 15.82 17.19 -6.41
C MET A 326 17.26 16.86 -6.79
N TYR A 327 17.94 17.73 -7.54
CA TYR A 327 19.34 17.60 -7.93
C TYR A 327 20.26 18.61 -7.23
N LYS A 328 19.70 19.57 -6.48
CA LYS A 328 20.49 20.60 -5.75
C LYS A 328 20.46 20.41 -4.24
N THR A 329 19.36 19.92 -3.69
CA THR A 329 19.26 19.52 -2.27
C THR A 329 19.43 18.01 -2.20
N ILE A 330 20.60 17.54 -1.76
CA ILE A 330 20.95 16.12 -1.74
C ILE A 330 21.31 15.69 -0.32
N VAL A 331 20.70 14.63 0.19
CA VAL A 331 21.18 13.91 1.37
C VAL A 331 22.02 12.72 0.92
N ASP A 332 23.25 12.60 1.41
CA ASP A 332 24.24 11.65 0.91
C ASP A 332 24.94 10.87 2.03
N GLY A 333 24.86 9.55 1.96
CA GLY A 333 25.49 8.62 2.90
C GLY A 333 26.27 7.53 2.17
N ARG A 334 26.92 6.64 2.93
CA ARG A 334 27.80 5.60 2.37
C ARG A 334 27.81 4.28 3.14
N LEU A 335 26.87 4.10 4.07
CA LEU A 335 26.74 2.82 4.79
C LEU A 335 26.36 1.72 3.80
N ASN A 336 26.94 0.54 3.98
CA ASN A 336 26.82 -0.57 3.04
C ASN A 336 27.02 -1.92 3.75
N PHE A 337 26.63 -2.98 3.05
CA PHE A 337 26.65 -4.34 3.56
C PHE A 337 28.07 -4.87 3.79
N ASP A 338 28.98 -4.63 2.86
CA ASP A 338 30.34 -5.19 2.91
C ASP A 338 31.16 -4.65 4.08
N ASP A 339 30.97 -3.39 4.47
CA ASP A 339 31.56 -2.77 5.67
C ASP A 339 30.94 -3.25 7.00
N GLY A 340 30.11 -4.31 6.95
CA GLY A 340 29.55 -4.97 8.12
C GLY A 340 28.24 -4.35 8.64
N THR A 341 27.54 -3.53 7.85
CA THR A 341 26.24 -2.96 8.24
C THR A 341 25.11 -3.78 7.62
N PRO A 342 24.18 -4.37 8.40
CA PRO A 342 23.03 -5.07 7.82
C PRO A 342 22.23 -4.15 6.88
N THR A 343 21.67 -4.71 5.80
CA THR A 343 20.97 -3.93 4.75
C THR A 343 19.92 -2.96 5.31
N PHE A 344 19.15 -3.37 6.33
CA PHE A 344 18.14 -2.55 6.99
C PHE A 344 18.70 -1.26 7.63
N SER A 345 19.96 -1.32 8.09
CA SER A 345 20.73 -0.24 8.71
C SER A 345 21.62 0.56 7.75
N THR A 346 21.70 0.18 6.46
CA THR A 346 22.44 0.95 5.45
C THR A 346 21.79 2.25 4.93
N PRO A 347 20.47 2.55 5.10
CA PRO A 347 19.86 3.73 4.50
C PRO A 347 20.57 5.04 4.83
N THR A 348 20.75 5.88 3.80
CA THR A 348 21.12 7.29 4.01
C THR A 348 19.98 8.06 4.67
N PHE A 349 18.75 7.77 4.26
CA PHE A 349 17.54 8.35 4.86
C PHE A 349 16.54 7.24 5.19
N ALA A 350 16.19 7.07 6.45
CA ALA A 350 15.21 6.10 6.91
C ALA A 350 13.97 6.80 7.47
N VAL A 351 12.78 6.28 7.13
CA VAL A 351 11.50 6.86 7.57
C VAL A 351 10.59 5.79 8.16
N ASP A 352 10.33 5.90 9.46
CA ASP A 352 9.45 4.98 10.21
C ASP A 352 8.18 5.68 10.72
N GLY A 353 8.18 7.01 10.81
CA GLY A 353 7.02 7.81 11.20
C GLY A 353 5.95 7.88 10.11
N LYS A 354 4.68 7.68 10.46
CA LYS A 354 3.54 7.67 9.51
C LYS A 354 3.34 9.01 8.79
N ARG A 355 2.75 8.96 7.59
CA ARG A 355 2.36 10.12 6.76
C ARG A 355 3.52 11.05 6.42
N PHE A 356 4.70 10.49 6.21
CA PHE A 356 5.85 11.24 5.76
C PHE A 356 5.66 11.73 4.33
N MET A 357 6.09 12.96 4.07
CA MET A 357 6.05 13.57 2.75
C MET A 357 7.42 14.14 2.40
N ALA A 358 7.88 13.89 1.18
CA ALA A 358 9.08 14.53 0.64
C ALA A 358 8.82 15.14 -0.74
N ARG A 359 9.44 16.30 -0.99
CA ARG A 359 9.39 16.97 -2.29
C ARG A 359 10.68 17.69 -2.64
N ASP A 360 11.03 17.69 -3.92
CA ASP A 360 12.13 18.49 -4.50
C ASP A 360 13.48 18.25 -3.80
N ILE A 361 13.75 16.99 -3.44
CA ILE A 361 14.96 16.58 -2.71
C ILE A 361 15.49 15.23 -3.23
N GLY A 362 16.81 15.08 -3.25
CA GLY A 362 17.51 13.85 -3.63
C GLY A 362 18.06 13.07 -2.44
N PHE A 363 17.93 11.75 -2.49
CA PHE A 363 18.50 10.80 -1.54
C PHE A 363 19.53 9.95 -2.26
N ARG A 364 20.77 9.95 -1.77
CA ARG A 364 21.89 9.27 -2.41
C ARG A 364 22.64 8.37 -1.43
N ASN A 365 23.00 7.17 -1.88
CA ASN A 365 24.03 6.38 -1.24
C ASN A 365 25.24 6.24 -2.18
N SER A 366 26.36 6.85 -1.80
CA SER A 366 27.59 6.94 -2.59
C SER A 366 28.60 5.83 -2.29
N ALA A 367 28.20 4.74 -1.61
CA ALA A 367 29.07 3.60 -1.34
C ALA A 367 29.67 2.98 -2.63
N GLY A 368 28.90 2.94 -3.72
CA GLY A 368 29.34 2.38 -5.01
C GLY A 368 29.03 0.88 -5.16
N PRO A 369 29.15 0.35 -6.38
CA PRO A 369 28.68 -1.00 -6.71
C PRO A 369 29.55 -2.11 -6.11
N GLN A 370 30.80 -1.83 -5.76
CA GLN A 370 31.74 -2.75 -5.11
C GLN A 370 31.37 -3.10 -3.67
N ASN A 371 30.50 -2.30 -3.05
CA ASN A 371 30.15 -2.43 -1.63
C ASN A 371 28.80 -3.15 -1.40
N HIS A 372 28.31 -3.86 -2.42
CA HIS A 372 27.05 -4.59 -2.40
C HIS A 372 25.87 -3.71 -1.93
N GLN A 373 24.96 -4.21 -1.09
CA GLN A 373 23.72 -3.50 -0.73
C GLN A 373 24.01 -2.19 0.01
N ALA A 374 23.50 -1.07 -0.50
CA ALA A 374 23.69 0.25 0.06
C ALA A 374 22.48 1.14 -0.22
N VAL A 375 21.60 1.28 0.77
CA VAL A 375 20.30 1.93 0.58
C VAL A 375 20.41 3.45 0.60
N ALA A 376 19.79 4.12 -0.37
CA ALA A 376 19.66 5.58 -0.40
C ALA A 376 18.48 6.03 0.48
N LEU A 377 17.30 5.44 0.28
CA LEU A 377 16.14 5.69 1.12
C LEU A 377 15.43 4.39 1.51
N ARG A 378 15.09 4.26 2.80
CA ARG A 378 14.15 3.25 3.31
C ARG A 378 12.89 3.93 3.80
N SER A 379 11.73 3.47 3.30
CA SER A 379 10.42 3.89 3.81
C SER A 379 9.70 2.71 4.45
N SER A 380 9.43 2.84 5.75
CA SER A 380 8.53 2.03 6.56
C SER A 380 7.36 2.90 7.07
N SER A 381 7.03 3.95 6.30
CA SER A 381 6.03 4.95 6.64
C SER A 381 4.72 4.68 5.90
N ASP A 382 3.67 4.36 6.66
CA ASP A 382 2.32 4.23 6.09
C ASP A 382 1.79 5.57 5.60
N LEU A 383 1.16 5.55 4.42
CA LEU A 383 0.63 6.73 3.73
C LEU A 383 1.73 7.75 3.38
N SER A 384 2.92 7.28 3.00
CA SER A 384 4.03 8.14 2.59
C SER A 384 3.93 8.60 1.14
N VAL A 385 4.34 9.85 0.88
CA VAL A 385 4.38 10.44 -0.46
C VAL A 385 5.76 11.01 -0.78
N PHE A 386 6.26 10.67 -1.96
CA PHE A 386 7.47 11.25 -2.53
C PHE A 386 7.11 11.86 -3.88
N TYR A 387 7.30 13.18 -4.02
CA TYR A 387 6.94 13.92 -5.23
C TYR A 387 8.11 14.71 -5.75
N SER A 388 8.52 14.52 -7.00
CA SER A 388 9.69 15.23 -7.54
C SER A 388 10.93 14.97 -6.67
N CYS A 389 11.22 13.69 -6.39
CA CYS A 389 12.40 13.26 -5.63
C CYS A 389 13.36 12.46 -6.51
N SER A 390 14.66 12.50 -6.19
CA SER A 390 15.65 11.61 -6.81
C SER A 390 16.15 10.56 -5.81
N PHE A 391 16.35 9.33 -6.28
CA PHE A 391 16.91 8.22 -5.52
C PHE A 391 18.10 7.66 -6.31
N ASP A 392 19.32 7.85 -5.80
CA ASP A 392 20.56 7.51 -6.50
C ASP A 392 21.40 6.53 -5.68
N GLY A 393 21.74 5.41 -6.31
CA GLY A 393 22.55 4.35 -5.72
C GLY A 393 22.96 3.32 -6.76
N PHE A 394 23.28 2.12 -6.27
CA PHE A 394 23.62 0.95 -7.08
C PHE A 394 22.74 -0.24 -6.66
N HIS A 395 23.26 -1.13 -5.83
CA HIS A 395 22.51 -2.29 -5.32
C HIS A 395 21.63 -1.85 -4.15
N ASN A 396 20.33 -2.16 -4.23
CA ASN A 396 19.33 -1.82 -3.21
C ASN A 396 19.12 -0.30 -2.99
N THR A 397 19.03 0.52 -4.05
CA THR A 397 18.85 1.99 -3.93
C THR A 397 17.63 2.40 -3.08
N LEU A 398 16.44 1.93 -3.42
CA LEU A 398 15.17 2.32 -2.78
C LEU A 398 14.54 1.11 -2.08
N TYR A 399 14.53 1.16 -0.75
CA TYR A 399 13.88 0.16 0.08
C TYR A 399 12.45 0.59 0.43
N ALA A 400 11.50 0.26 -0.44
CA ALA A 400 10.07 0.37 -0.18
C ALA A 400 9.67 -0.78 0.77
N HIS A 401 10.04 -0.62 2.05
CA HIS A 401 10.06 -1.69 3.05
C HIS A 401 8.67 -2.22 3.36
N SER A 402 7.77 -1.39 3.88
CA SER A 402 6.43 -1.81 4.33
C SER A 402 5.36 -0.72 4.16
N PHE A 403 4.08 -1.08 4.33
CA PHE A 403 2.92 -0.18 4.24
C PHE A 403 2.63 0.42 2.86
N ARG A 404 1.70 1.39 2.81
CA ARG A 404 1.22 2.06 1.59
C ARG A 404 2.10 3.26 1.25
N GLN A 405 2.63 3.29 0.03
CA GLN A 405 3.59 4.30 -0.40
C GLN A 405 3.28 4.79 -1.82
N PHE A 406 3.40 6.09 -2.06
CA PHE A 406 3.18 6.70 -3.36
C PHE A 406 4.39 7.53 -3.81
N TYR A 407 4.92 7.20 -4.98
CA TYR A 407 6.04 7.88 -5.62
C TYR A 407 5.55 8.49 -6.93
N CYS A 408 5.70 9.80 -7.11
CA CYS A 408 5.21 10.51 -8.29
C CYS A 408 6.26 11.46 -8.87
N ASP A 409 6.45 11.42 -10.19
CA ASP A 409 7.43 12.25 -10.91
C ASP A 409 8.84 12.16 -10.30
N CYS A 410 9.24 10.96 -9.85
CA CYS A 410 10.54 10.72 -9.24
C CYS A 410 11.55 10.13 -10.23
N ASP A 411 12.84 10.38 -9.98
CA ASP A 411 13.96 9.74 -10.67
C ASP A 411 14.57 8.64 -9.79
N ILE A 412 14.67 7.41 -10.31
CA ILE A 412 15.18 6.25 -9.55
C ILE A 412 16.30 5.58 -10.34
N THR A 413 17.51 5.56 -9.79
CA THR A 413 18.72 5.05 -10.46
C THR A 413 19.39 3.95 -9.64
N GLY A 414 19.78 2.84 -10.29
CA GLY A 414 20.48 1.75 -9.62
C GLY A 414 20.79 0.55 -10.52
N THR A 415 21.19 -0.58 -9.90
CA THR A 415 21.68 -1.78 -10.59
C THR A 415 20.87 -3.03 -10.24
N VAL A 416 21.22 -3.69 -9.13
CA VAL A 416 20.60 -4.92 -8.63
C VAL A 416 19.54 -4.55 -7.61
N ASP A 417 18.33 -5.07 -7.78
CA ASP A 417 17.15 -4.90 -6.92
C ASP A 417 16.98 -3.46 -6.42
N PHE A 418 17.15 -2.50 -7.31
CA PHE A 418 17.28 -1.11 -6.86
C PHE A 418 15.94 -0.47 -6.45
N ILE A 419 14.83 -1.16 -6.68
CA ILE A 419 13.53 -0.94 -6.03
C ILE A 419 13.15 -2.27 -5.34
N PHE A 420 13.22 -2.36 -4.03
CA PHE A 420 12.99 -3.62 -3.32
C PHE A 420 12.22 -3.45 -2.02
N GLY A 421 11.74 -4.57 -1.47
CA GLY A 421 10.97 -4.63 -0.24
C GLY A 421 9.57 -5.16 -0.44
N ASP A 422 8.70 -4.94 0.54
CA ASP A 422 7.37 -5.54 0.63
C ASP A 422 6.29 -4.50 0.96
N ALA A 423 6.50 -3.24 0.56
CA ALA A 423 5.44 -2.25 0.59
C ALA A 423 4.32 -2.56 -0.42
N ALA A 424 3.14 -1.99 -0.18
CA ALA A 424 2.18 -1.67 -1.22
C ALA A 424 2.60 -0.33 -1.83
N ALA A 425 3.38 -0.37 -2.92
CA ALA A 425 3.97 0.84 -3.52
C ALA A 425 3.47 1.06 -4.95
N VAL A 426 3.04 2.29 -5.24
CA VAL A 426 2.75 2.75 -6.61
C VAL A 426 3.78 3.79 -7.01
N PHE A 427 4.45 3.53 -8.14
CA PHE A 427 5.35 4.45 -8.82
C PHE A 427 4.62 4.99 -10.04
N GLN A 428 4.32 6.29 -10.05
CA GLN A 428 3.56 6.93 -11.11
C GLN A 428 4.36 8.02 -11.80
N ASN A 429 4.45 7.95 -13.13
CA ASN A 429 5.18 8.91 -13.95
C ASN A 429 6.67 9.08 -13.56
N CYS A 430 7.28 8.07 -12.94
CA CYS A 430 8.69 8.11 -12.57
C CYS A 430 9.60 7.81 -13.78
N THR A 431 10.84 8.32 -13.73
CA THR A 431 11.92 7.89 -14.62
C THR A 431 12.79 6.86 -13.89
N ILE A 432 12.80 5.63 -14.40
CA ILE A 432 13.53 4.50 -13.82
C ILE A 432 14.74 4.22 -14.70
N ARG A 433 15.93 4.32 -14.11
CA ARG A 433 17.21 4.37 -14.82
C ARG A 433 18.20 3.30 -14.33
N PRO A 434 18.13 2.08 -14.89
CA PRO A 434 19.19 1.10 -14.70
C PRO A 434 20.53 1.68 -15.15
N ARG A 435 21.58 1.50 -14.35
CA ARG A 435 22.96 1.93 -14.67
C ARG A 435 23.87 0.73 -14.84
N GLN A 436 25.09 0.95 -15.33
CA GLN A 436 26.09 -0.09 -15.48
C GLN A 436 26.52 -0.68 -14.10
N PRO A 437 26.37 -2.00 -13.85
CA PRO A 437 26.84 -2.66 -12.64
C PRO A 437 28.29 -3.13 -12.75
N LEU A 438 28.76 -3.90 -11.77
CA LEU A 438 30.04 -4.60 -11.86
C LEU A 438 30.03 -5.63 -13.00
N PRO A 439 31.21 -6.07 -13.49
CA PRO A 439 31.30 -7.22 -14.39
C PRO A 439 30.53 -8.43 -13.86
N GLU A 440 29.96 -9.23 -14.77
CA GLU A 440 29.20 -10.46 -14.47
C GLU A 440 27.88 -10.28 -13.71
N GLN A 441 27.56 -9.07 -13.24
CA GLN A 441 26.25 -8.76 -12.69
C GLN A 441 25.22 -8.48 -13.79
N VAL A 442 23.96 -8.71 -13.44
CA VAL A 442 22.79 -8.31 -14.22
C VAL A 442 22.01 -7.28 -13.41
N ASN A 443 21.26 -6.42 -14.09
CA ASN A 443 20.37 -5.48 -13.41
C ASN A 443 18.99 -6.11 -13.17
N THR A 444 18.41 -5.82 -12.01
CA THR A 444 17.01 -6.12 -11.69
C THR A 444 16.37 -4.84 -11.16
N ILE A 445 15.34 -4.36 -11.85
CA ILE A 445 14.65 -3.14 -11.44
C ILE A 445 13.93 -3.37 -10.11
N THR A 446 13.12 -4.43 -10.03
CA THR A 446 12.41 -4.75 -8.79
C THR A 446 12.87 -6.05 -8.11
N GLY A 447 13.01 -6.02 -6.79
CA GLY A 447 13.10 -7.20 -5.92
C GLY A 447 11.95 -7.21 -4.91
N GLN A 448 10.75 -7.65 -5.31
CA GLN A 448 9.56 -7.57 -4.45
C GLN A 448 9.48 -8.76 -3.48
N GLY A 449 9.22 -8.50 -2.20
CA GLY A 449 9.40 -9.44 -1.08
C GLY A 449 8.14 -10.08 -0.48
N LYS A 450 7.00 -10.10 -1.18
CA LYS A 450 5.75 -10.64 -0.60
C LYS A 450 5.86 -12.12 -0.26
N LYS A 451 5.56 -12.48 0.99
CA LYS A 451 5.78 -13.82 1.57
C LYS A 451 4.49 -14.59 1.86
N ASP A 452 3.37 -13.92 2.09
CA ASP A 452 2.06 -14.51 2.36
C ASP A 452 1.02 -14.06 1.31
N PRO A 453 0.16 -14.96 0.81
CA PRO A 453 -0.79 -14.60 -0.25
C PRO A 453 -1.79 -13.52 0.16
N ASN A 454 -2.11 -13.42 1.45
CA ASN A 454 -3.14 -12.51 1.98
C ASN A 454 -2.62 -11.07 2.19
N GLU A 455 -1.30 -10.86 2.09
CA GLU A 455 -0.71 -9.52 2.18
C GLU A 455 -1.30 -8.60 1.11
N SER A 456 -1.53 -7.36 1.49
CA SER A 456 -2.00 -6.32 0.55
C SER A 456 -0.84 -5.60 -0.15
N THR A 457 0.33 -6.25 -0.24
CA THR A 457 1.59 -5.68 -0.71
C THR A 457 1.90 -6.05 -2.17
N GLY A 458 2.86 -5.36 -2.76
CA GLY A 458 3.22 -5.48 -4.18
C GLY A 458 3.65 -4.14 -4.77
N PHE A 459 4.26 -4.19 -5.95
CA PHE A 459 4.70 -2.98 -6.67
C PHE A 459 3.88 -2.75 -7.94
N ALA A 460 3.44 -1.51 -8.14
CA ALA A 460 2.78 -1.07 -9.36
C ALA A 460 3.58 0.07 -10.00
N ILE A 461 4.17 -0.20 -11.16
CA ILE A 461 4.91 0.78 -11.97
C ILE A 461 3.96 1.25 -13.08
N GLN A 462 3.44 2.48 -12.97
CA GLN A 462 2.40 3.01 -13.82
C GLN A 462 2.83 4.30 -14.54
N GLY A 463 2.74 4.33 -15.87
CA GLY A 463 3.03 5.56 -16.62
C GLY A 463 4.51 5.97 -16.57
N CYS A 464 5.40 5.08 -16.13
CA CYS A 464 6.81 5.37 -15.96
C CYS A 464 7.58 5.26 -17.27
N ILE A 465 8.78 5.82 -17.29
CA ILE A 465 9.75 5.64 -18.39
C ILE A 465 10.92 4.81 -17.85
N ILE A 466 11.23 3.71 -18.52
CA ILE A 466 12.35 2.82 -18.18
C ILE A 466 13.41 2.93 -19.29
N LEU A 467 14.54 3.59 -18.98
CA LEU A 467 15.63 3.80 -19.93
C LEU A 467 17.01 3.70 -19.28
N SER A 468 18.04 3.43 -20.07
CA SER A 468 19.41 3.38 -19.57
C SER A 468 19.84 4.71 -18.95
N TYR A 469 20.54 4.65 -17.82
CA TYR A 469 21.21 5.82 -17.26
C TYR A 469 22.35 6.24 -18.20
N ASN A 470 22.29 7.49 -18.69
CA ASN A 470 23.28 8.06 -19.61
C ASN A 470 23.57 7.21 -20.87
N ASP A 471 22.59 6.41 -21.32
CA ASP A 471 22.69 5.55 -22.51
C ASP A 471 23.93 4.62 -22.54
N ASN A 472 24.42 4.22 -21.35
CA ASN A 472 25.68 3.47 -21.20
C ASN A 472 25.51 2.05 -20.62
N THR A 473 24.28 1.63 -20.34
CA THR A 473 24.01 0.33 -19.71
C THR A 473 23.99 -0.75 -20.78
N THR A 474 25.00 -1.62 -20.73
CA THR A 474 25.21 -2.67 -21.74
C THR A 474 24.84 -4.07 -21.27
N VAL A 475 24.61 -4.22 -19.97
CA VAL A 475 24.28 -5.51 -19.33
C VAL A 475 22.82 -5.87 -19.50
N ALA A 476 22.52 -7.17 -19.38
CA ALA A 476 21.16 -7.64 -19.28
C ALA A 476 20.44 -6.96 -18.09
N THR A 477 19.28 -6.37 -18.36
CA THR A 477 18.44 -5.73 -17.36
C THR A 477 17.05 -6.35 -17.38
N TYR A 478 16.54 -6.70 -16.20
CA TYR A 478 15.22 -7.30 -16.03
C TYR A 478 14.29 -6.35 -15.26
N LEU A 479 13.00 -6.40 -15.56
CA LEU A 479 11.95 -5.71 -14.82
C LEU A 479 11.94 -6.10 -13.34
N GLY A 480 12.36 -7.33 -13.03
CA GLY A 480 12.61 -7.73 -11.67
C GLY A 480 12.86 -9.21 -11.48
N ARG A 481 12.97 -9.59 -10.21
CA ARG A 481 13.08 -10.96 -9.73
C ARG A 481 12.18 -11.25 -8.53
N SER A 482 11.87 -12.53 -8.32
CA SER A 482 11.15 -12.97 -7.12
C SER A 482 12.10 -13.07 -5.93
N MET A 483 11.92 -12.21 -4.92
CA MET A 483 12.66 -12.32 -3.66
C MET A 483 12.02 -13.31 -2.69
N LYS A 484 10.69 -13.45 -2.71
CA LYS A 484 9.93 -14.35 -1.83
C LYS A 484 8.80 -15.05 -2.63
N ASN A 485 8.08 -15.95 -1.97
CA ASN A 485 7.19 -16.90 -2.67
C ASN A 485 6.03 -16.26 -3.44
N TYR A 486 5.52 -15.12 -2.97
CA TYR A 486 4.35 -14.45 -3.55
C TYR A 486 4.71 -13.12 -4.18
N SER A 487 5.98 -12.94 -4.59
CA SER A 487 6.49 -11.71 -5.20
C SER A 487 5.51 -11.17 -6.25
N THR A 488 5.01 -9.96 -6.05
CA THR A 488 3.93 -9.39 -6.88
C THR A 488 4.33 -8.05 -7.48
N VAL A 489 4.43 -7.99 -8.82
CA VAL A 489 4.80 -6.76 -9.55
C VAL A 489 3.93 -6.59 -10.79
N MET A 490 3.40 -5.39 -10.97
CA MET A 490 2.68 -4.93 -12.16
C MET A 490 3.45 -3.79 -12.83
N VAL A 491 3.75 -3.95 -14.12
CA VAL A 491 4.27 -2.86 -14.97
C VAL A 491 3.22 -2.51 -16.00
N MET A 492 2.65 -1.31 -15.91
CA MET A 492 1.52 -0.90 -16.72
C MET A 492 1.63 0.50 -17.30
N GLN A 493 1.09 0.69 -18.51
CA GLN A 493 1.03 1.98 -19.21
C GLN A 493 2.40 2.70 -19.29
N SER A 494 3.50 1.95 -19.22
CA SER A 494 4.87 2.50 -19.10
C SER A 494 5.61 2.40 -20.42
N ASN A 495 6.55 3.30 -20.67
CA ASN A 495 7.44 3.26 -21.83
C ASN A 495 8.74 2.52 -21.46
N ILE A 496 8.98 1.37 -22.08
CA ILE A 496 10.10 0.48 -21.80
C ILE A 496 11.05 0.50 -22.98
N SER A 497 12.24 1.06 -22.80
CA SER A 497 13.29 1.05 -23.83
C SER A 497 13.97 -0.32 -23.96
N SER A 498 14.78 -0.48 -25.01
CA SER A 498 15.54 -1.69 -25.31
C SER A 498 16.62 -2.06 -24.28
N VAL A 499 16.77 -1.30 -23.19
CA VAL A 499 17.63 -1.69 -22.06
C VAL A 499 17.12 -2.97 -21.39
N VAL A 500 15.81 -3.21 -21.42
CA VAL A 500 15.19 -4.40 -20.80
C VAL A 500 15.34 -5.61 -21.73
N ASP A 501 15.87 -6.69 -21.17
CA ASP A 501 16.04 -7.99 -21.84
C ASP A 501 14.69 -8.55 -22.32
N LEU A 502 14.69 -9.27 -23.44
CA LEU A 502 13.49 -9.82 -24.06
C LEU A 502 12.73 -10.77 -23.11
N LYS A 503 13.44 -11.49 -22.23
CA LYS A 503 12.83 -12.35 -21.20
C LYS A 503 12.00 -11.55 -20.20
N GLY A 504 12.34 -10.28 -19.99
CA GLY A 504 11.65 -9.34 -19.09
C GLY A 504 11.89 -9.59 -17.60
N TRP A 505 11.90 -10.85 -17.15
CA TRP A 505 11.99 -11.23 -15.74
C TRP A 505 13.05 -12.33 -15.54
N ILE A 506 13.59 -12.43 -14.31
CA ILE A 506 14.40 -13.58 -13.87
C ILE A 506 13.81 -14.19 -12.59
N GLY A 507 14.11 -15.47 -12.31
CA GLY A 507 13.84 -16.05 -11.00
C GLY A 507 14.73 -15.42 -9.92
N SER A 508 14.77 -16.03 -8.73
CA SER A 508 15.61 -15.54 -7.62
C SER A 508 17.08 -15.34 -7.99
N THR A 509 17.59 -16.11 -8.97
CA THR A 509 18.94 -16.02 -9.53
C THR A 509 18.89 -16.16 -11.05
N PHE A 510 19.98 -15.81 -11.72
CA PHE A 510 20.07 -15.95 -13.16
C PHE A 510 19.85 -17.42 -13.59
N GLY A 511 18.89 -17.63 -14.49
CA GLY A 511 18.52 -18.97 -14.98
C GLY A 511 17.56 -19.75 -14.09
N SER A 512 17.19 -19.26 -12.90
CA SER A 512 16.19 -19.92 -12.05
C SER A 512 14.76 -19.56 -12.47
N VAL A 513 13.82 -20.44 -12.08
CA VAL A 513 12.37 -20.25 -12.24
C VAL A 513 11.83 -19.78 -10.89
N PRO A 514 10.98 -18.73 -10.83
CA PRO A 514 10.35 -18.31 -9.59
C PRO A 514 9.32 -19.35 -9.12
N PRO A 515 8.91 -19.31 -7.85
CA PRO A 515 7.75 -20.08 -7.39
C PRO A 515 6.50 -19.77 -8.24
N ASP A 516 5.67 -20.78 -8.51
CA ASP A 516 4.42 -20.62 -9.30
C ASP A 516 3.43 -19.62 -8.66
N THR A 517 3.61 -19.32 -7.38
CA THR A 517 2.85 -18.35 -6.59
C THR A 517 3.29 -16.89 -6.80
N ALA A 518 4.44 -16.64 -7.44
CA ALA A 518 4.84 -15.29 -7.83
C ALA A 518 3.90 -14.74 -8.91
N THR A 519 3.70 -13.42 -8.96
CA THR A 519 2.80 -12.76 -9.90
C THR A 519 3.50 -11.59 -10.59
N PHE A 520 3.84 -11.78 -11.87
CA PHE A 520 4.47 -10.77 -12.72
C PHE A 520 3.55 -10.41 -13.88
N LEU A 521 3.17 -9.13 -13.95
CA LEU A 521 2.11 -8.66 -14.82
C LEU A 521 2.58 -7.48 -15.66
N GLU A 522 2.25 -7.52 -16.95
CA GLU A 522 2.47 -6.41 -17.89
C GLU A 522 1.15 -5.98 -18.56
N PHE A 523 0.84 -4.68 -18.56
CA PHE A 523 -0.41 -4.14 -19.14
C PHE A 523 -0.19 -2.88 -19.96
N LYS A 524 -0.48 -2.94 -21.28
CA LYS A 524 -0.46 -1.79 -22.19
C LYS A 524 0.81 -0.91 -22.10
N ASN A 525 1.97 -1.54 -21.93
CA ASN A 525 3.25 -0.84 -22.02
C ASN A 525 3.51 -0.42 -23.49
N THR A 526 4.40 0.56 -23.70
CA THR A 526 4.93 0.96 -25.02
C THR A 526 6.48 0.94 -25.02
N GLY A 527 7.15 1.22 -26.14
CA GLY A 527 8.62 1.37 -26.22
C GLY A 527 9.37 0.24 -26.95
N SER A 528 10.66 0.46 -27.23
CA SER A 528 11.50 -0.44 -28.03
C SER A 528 11.91 -1.73 -27.31
N GLY A 529 11.84 -1.79 -25.98
CA GLY A 529 12.07 -2.99 -25.16
C GLY A 529 10.87 -3.91 -25.08
N LEU A 530 9.79 -3.60 -25.79
CA LEU A 530 8.61 -4.44 -25.86
C LEU A 530 8.75 -5.51 -26.92
N ASN A 531 9.21 -6.68 -26.47
CA ASN A 531 8.95 -7.91 -27.18
C ASN A 531 8.29 -8.90 -26.22
N VAL A 532 6.95 -8.82 -26.12
CA VAL A 532 6.19 -9.73 -25.27
C VAL A 532 6.28 -11.19 -25.73
N ALA A 533 6.61 -11.45 -26.99
CA ALA A 533 6.79 -12.82 -27.50
C ALA A 533 8.06 -13.49 -26.98
N GLY A 534 9.07 -12.70 -26.56
CA GLY A 534 10.31 -13.21 -25.98
C GLY A 534 10.27 -13.41 -24.45
N ARG A 535 9.13 -13.12 -23.81
CA ARG A 535 8.99 -13.20 -22.36
C ARG A 535 9.03 -14.64 -21.86
N VAL A 536 9.40 -14.78 -20.60
CA VAL A 536 9.39 -16.04 -19.86
C VAL A 536 8.03 -16.74 -19.91
N ASN A 537 8.02 -18.07 -19.90
CA ASN A 537 6.79 -18.89 -19.89
C ASN A 537 6.56 -19.53 -18.52
N TRP A 538 6.43 -18.71 -17.48
CA TRP A 538 6.18 -19.16 -16.11
C TRP A 538 4.71 -19.06 -15.75
N VAL A 539 4.24 -19.91 -14.83
CA VAL A 539 2.86 -19.87 -14.31
C VAL A 539 2.52 -18.50 -13.73
N GLY A 540 3.47 -17.91 -13.00
CA GLY A 540 3.33 -16.61 -12.38
C GLY A 540 3.40 -15.41 -13.34
N TYR A 541 3.82 -15.60 -14.58
CA TYR A 541 3.91 -14.53 -15.58
C TYR A 541 2.67 -14.52 -16.48
N ARG A 542 2.08 -13.35 -16.68
CA ARG A 542 1.08 -13.17 -17.75
C ARG A 542 0.94 -11.72 -18.20
N LYS A 543 0.52 -11.55 -19.46
CA LYS A 543 -0.06 -10.29 -19.92
C LYS A 543 -1.38 -10.06 -19.18
N ALA A 544 -1.47 -8.96 -18.45
CA ALA A 544 -2.63 -8.68 -17.60
C ALA A 544 -3.86 -8.26 -18.41
N SER A 545 -5.04 -8.59 -17.90
CA SER A 545 -6.32 -8.02 -18.35
C SER A 545 -6.53 -6.63 -17.77
N THR A 546 -7.57 -5.93 -18.23
CA THR A 546 -7.99 -4.65 -17.64
C THR A 546 -8.40 -4.84 -16.18
N GLU A 547 -9.04 -5.96 -15.84
CA GLU A 547 -9.48 -6.31 -14.50
C GLU A 547 -8.30 -6.56 -13.56
N ASP A 548 -7.25 -7.22 -14.06
CA ASP A 548 -6.00 -7.34 -13.31
C ASP A 548 -5.36 -5.97 -13.08
N ALA A 549 -5.24 -5.15 -14.13
CA ALA A 549 -4.65 -3.82 -14.02
C ALA A 549 -5.43 -2.88 -13.07
N LYS A 550 -6.78 -2.97 -13.01
CA LYS A 550 -7.60 -2.18 -12.08
C LYS A 550 -7.23 -2.41 -10.62
N LYS A 551 -6.81 -3.63 -10.25
CA LYS A 551 -6.42 -3.97 -8.87
C LYS A 551 -5.17 -3.22 -8.41
N PHE A 552 -4.33 -2.79 -9.36
CA PHE A 552 -3.05 -2.13 -9.11
C PHE A 552 -3.10 -0.60 -9.30
N THR A 553 -4.29 -0.02 -9.53
CA THR A 553 -4.42 1.45 -9.58
C THR A 553 -4.30 2.05 -8.18
N VAL A 554 -3.92 3.33 -8.11
CA VAL A 554 -3.77 4.07 -6.85
C VAL A 554 -4.98 3.93 -5.92
N ASP A 555 -6.20 4.02 -6.45
CA ASP A 555 -7.41 3.94 -5.64
C ASP A 555 -7.72 2.53 -5.11
N SER A 556 -7.57 1.50 -5.96
CA SER A 556 -7.87 0.12 -5.56
C SER A 556 -6.78 -0.46 -4.66
N PHE A 557 -5.51 -0.17 -4.99
CA PHE A 557 -4.35 -0.78 -4.36
C PHE A 557 -3.96 -0.07 -3.07
N LEU A 558 -3.97 1.27 -3.05
CA LEU A 558 -3.52 2.07 -1.91
C LEU A 558 -4.65 2.75 -1.13
N LYS A 559 -5.90 2.64 -1.59
CA LYS A 559 -6.99 3.54 -1.15
C LYS A 559 -6.62 5.01 -1.33
N GLY A 560 -5.88 5.31 -2.41
CA GLY A 560 -5.21 6.60 -2.59
C GLY A 560 -6.13 7.81 -2.57
N SER A 561 -7.39 7.70 -3.02
CA SER A 561 -8.33 8.83 -2.98
C SER A 561 -8.72 9.26 -1.55
N GLU A 562 -8.48 8.40 -0.55
CA GLU A 562 -8.76 8.72 0.86
C GLU A 562 -7.72 9.66 1.48
N TRP A 563 -6.48 9.70 0.95
CA TRP A 563 -5.35 10.37 1.62
C TRP A 563 -4.41 11.17 0.70
N ILE A 564 -4.22 10.78 -0.57
CA ILE A 564 -3.32 11.50 -1.50
C ILE A 564 -3.85 12.91 -1.85
N PRO A 565 -5.17 13.16 -2.06
CA PRO A 565 -5.65 14.51 -2.37
C PRO A 565 -5.26 15.59 -1.35
N GLU A 566 -5.11 15.21 -0.08
CA GLU A 566 -4.70 16.12 1.01
C GLU A 566 -3.22 16.52 0.91
N THR A 567 -2.43 15.83 0.12
CA THR A 567 -1.03 16.20 -0.13
C THR A 567 -0.92 17.24 -1.25
N GLY A 568 -1.93 17.36 -2.11
CA GLY A 568 -1.90 18.23 -3.29
C GLY A 568 -1.03 17.72 -4.44
N VAL A 569 -0.43 16.53 -4.32
CA VAL A 569 0.32 15.87 -5.40
C VAL A 569 -0.66 15.42 -6.50
N PRO A 570 -0.33 15.66 -7.78
CA PRO A 570 -1.12 15.13 -8.88
C PRO A 570 -1.04 13.59 -8.90
N PHE A 571 -2.18 12.92 -9.08
CA PHE A 571 -2.18 11.48 -9.26
C PHE A 571 -3.35 11.03 -10.13
N LYS A 572 -3.14 9.92 -10.84
CA LYS A 572 -4.16 9.19 -11.57
C LYS A 572 -4.69 8.06 -10.70
N ALA A 573 -5.94 8.21 -10.25
CA ALA A 573 -6.59 7.29 -9.32
C ALA A 573 -6.89 5.90 -9.92
N SER A 574 -7.28 5.85 -11.19
CA SER A 574 -7.78 4.66 -11.89
C SER A 574 -7.20 4.49 -13.30
N LEU A 575 -7.54 3.39 -13.99
CA LEU A 575 -7.30 3.26 -15.43
C LEU A 575 -8.40 4.03 -16.16
N ASN A 576 -8.06 5.04 -16.95
CA ASN A 576 -9.01 5.71 -17.85
C ASN A 576 -9.71 4.70 -18.77
#